data_AF-A0A815FNR6-F1
#
_entry.id   AF-A0A815FNR6-F1
#
_cell.length_a   1.000
_cell.length_b   1.000
_cell.length_c   1.000
_cell.angle_alpha   90.00
_cell.angle_beta   90.00
_cell.angle_gamma   90.00
#
_symmetry.space_group_name_H-M   'P 1'
#
loop_
_entity.id
_entity.type
_entity.pdbx_description
1 polymer ?
#
loop_
_entity_poly.entity_id
_entity_poly.type
_entity_poly.pdbx_seq_one_letter_code
_entity_poly.pdbx_strand_id
1 'polypeptide(L)'
;SGLSCLHIAAAMGHADTVRVLCERGANVDQQFRFEEQDVTAYDLAESQQHDHDIKIMYQRLCLFISHSFVNTIPTYRSIQTMNEVRKGLQSLVGAQLVFAYGDQHGSHARLTEDIKIDSTLASRTIPESYDEAIIPLASDVRLRERYANFENKVRFGRILEDLDTMAVHIAYKHNSPQLIKSINVHPLAIVTAAVDRIEVAIAHMHIDRDIRLSGFASFVGKSSMEATLKIDQDNNGTWEHVLHALFVLAARDPRTKKSAKMNPLVGLTEEDHTIIKEGELKRQRRLAEQDKSLFKIPPDTAESTIIHNLFLNTISPSTSIFQTRPLVENSMWMEQTTLRTMHICHPEQRNLYNKIFGGYLMRKSFELAWTTASLFAKQSLSTLAVDDIMFQRPVEIGSLLFLSAMVVYVEDNKIQTRVHAEVVDIHTTNRATTNIFYFIFKTKNNTQQLGNIVPKTYAEAMMYIDGKRHLH
;
A
#
# COMPACT_ATOMS: atom_id res chain seq x y z
N SER A 1 -11.30 42.91 24.83
CA SER A 1 -10.61 42.06 25.82
C SER A 1 -10.60 40.63 25.32
N GLY A 2 -9.51 40.24 24.63
CA GLY A 2 -9.30 38.89 24.09
C GLY A 2 -8.30 38.04 24.89
N LEU A 3 -7.83 38.55 26.02
CA LEU A 3 -6.85 37.89 26.89
C LEU A 3 -7.48 36.65 27.55
N SER A 4 -6.91 35.48 27.29
CA SER A 4 -7.36 34.21 27.86
C SER A 4 -6.47 33.77 29.03
N CYS A 5 -6.97 32.84 29.86
CA CYS A 5 -6.17 32.23 30.94
C CYS A 5 -4.89 31.56 30.42
N LEU A 6 -4.89 31.10 29.16
CA LEU A 6 -3.72 30.50 28.52
C LEU A 6 -2.61 31.55 28.28
N HIS A 7 -2.97 32.77 27.86
CA HIS A 7 -2.00 33.86 27.68
C HIS A 7 -1.30 34.23 28.99
N ILE A 8 -2.07 34.31 30.08
CA ILE A 8 -1.53 34.63 31.40
C ILE A 8 -0.62 33.52 31.90
N ALA A 9 -1.05 32.25 31.77
CA ALA A 9 -0.25 31.10 32.19
C ALA A 9 1.09 31.01 31.42
N ALA A 10 1.07 31.30 30.11
CA ALA A 10 2.24 31.29 29.24
C ALA A 10 3.22 32.44 29.53
N ALA A 11 2.69 33.64 29.77
CA ALA A 11 3.50 34.80 30.14
C ALA A 11 4.17 34.64 31.52
N MET A 12 3.59 33.83 32.41
CA MET A 12 4.12 33.59 33.76
C MET A 12 4.97 32.31 33.89
N GLY A 13 5.10 31.50 32.83
CA GLY A 13 5.95 30.31 32.83
C GLY A 13 5.35 29.12 33.58
N HIS A 14 4.02 29.07 33.71
CA HIS A 14 3.32 28.06 34.51
C HIS A 14 3.00 26.81 33.68
N ALA A 15 4.05 26.05 33.33
CA ALA A 15 3.98 24.88 32.45
C ALA A 15 2.87 23.88 32.76
N ASP A 16 2.64 23.55 34.03
CA ASP A 16 1.59 22.61 34.43
C ASP A 16 0.19 23.15 34.15
N THR A 17 0.01 24.45 34.34
CA THR A 17 -1.26 25.13 34.07
C THR A 17 -1.47 25.28 32.56
N VAL A 18 -0.41 25.64 31.82
CA VAL A 18 -0.42 25.67 30.35
C VAL A 18 -0.81 24.31 29.79
N ARG A 19 -0.20 23.22 30.29
CA ARG A 19 -0.52 21.85 29.89
C ARG A 19 -1.98 21.49 30.14
N VAL A 20 -2.51 21.72 31.34
CA VAL A 20 -3.90 21.39 31.67
C VAL A 20 -4.89 22.23 30.85
N LEU A 21 -4.63 23.52 30.69
CA LEU A 21 -5.47 24.41 29.87
C LEU A 21 -5.45 23.99 28.41
N CYS A 22 -4.27 23.64 27.89
CA CYS A 22 -4.12 23.01 26.60
C CYS A 22 -4.95 21.72 26.57
N GLU A 23 -4.70 20.68 27.36
CA GLU A 23 -5.47 19.42 27.37
C GLU A 23 -7.00 19.60 27.37
N ARG A 24 -7.51 20.63 28.06
CA ARG A 24 -8.95 20.97 28.14
C ARG A 24 -9.52 21.71 26.94
N GLY A 25 -8.72 21.97 25.89
CA GLY A 25 -9.21 22.55 24.64
C GLY A 25 -9.03 24.07 24.51
N ALA A 26 -8.15 24.70 25.31
CA ALA A 26 -7.84 26.11 25.11
C ALA A 26 -7.24 26.36 23.71
N ASN A 27 -7.71 27.42 23.05
CA ASN A 27 -7.24 27.80 21.72
C ASN A 27 -5.88 28.51 21.83
N VAL A 28 -4.83 27.86 21.33
CA VAL A 28 -3.44 28.34 21.38
C VAL A 28 -3.19 29.47 20.37
N ASP A 29 -3.94 29.49 19.27
CA ASP A 29 -3.84 30.48 18.20
C ASP A 29 -4.73 31.70 18.44
N GLN A 30 -5.44 31.73 19.58
CA GLN A 30 -6.26 32.89 19.94
C GLN A 30 -5.36 34.11 20.11
N GLN A 31 -5.59 35.15 19.31
CA GLN A 31 -4.85 36.39 19.41
C GLN A 31 -5.59 37.41 20.29
N PHE A 32 -4.83 38.25 20.98
CA PHE A 32 -5.35 39.48 21.56
C PHE A 32 -4.38 40.64 21.31
N ARG A 33 -4.94 41.85 21.30
CA ARG A 33 -4.15 43.05 21.01
C ARG A 33 -3.41 43.54 22.25
N PHE A 34 -2.08 43.60 22.17
CA PHE A 34 -1.16 44.10 23.19
C PHE A 34 -0.16 45.05 22.53
N GLU A 35 -0.01 46.27 23.05
CA GLU A 35 0.92 47.29 22.52
C GLU A 35 0.87 47.46 20.99
N GLU A 36 -0.36 47.56 20.45
CA GLU A 36 -0.66 47.69 19.01
C GLU A 36 -0.38 46.46 18.13
N GLN A 37 0.15 45.36 18.68
CA GLN A 37 0.37 44.09 17.99
C GLN A 37 -0.64 43.01 18.42
N ASP A 38 -0.97 42.10 17.52
CA ASP A 38 -1.78 40.93 17.82
C ASP A 38 -0.84 39.80 18.26
N VAL A 39 -0.96 39.39 19.53
CA VAL A 39 -0.08 38.41 20.17
C VAL A 39 -0.87 37.20 20.63
N THR A 40 -0.25 36.03 20.48
CA THR A 40 -0.74 34.73 20.96
C THR A 40 -0.11 34.37 22.31
N ALA A 41 -0.61 33.29 22.92
CA ALA A 41 0.01 32.73 24.12
C ALA A 41 1.42 32.19 23.85
N TYR A 42 1.69 31.76 22.61
CA TYR A 42 3.01 31.31 22.17
C TYR A 42 4.01 32.49 22.13
N ASP A 43 3.63 33.60 21.51
CA ASP A 43 4.50 34.79 21.39
C ASP A 43 4.90 35.35 22.76
N LEU A 44 3.98 35.28 23.73
CA LEU A 44 4.27 35.65 25.11
C LEU A 44 5.27 34.71 25.78
N ALA A 45 5.11 33.38 25.63
CA ALA A 45 6.06 32.41 26.17
C ALA A 45 7.44 32.51 25.52
N GLU A 46 7.50 32.80 24.21
CA GLU A 46 8.75 33.02 23.47
C GLU A 46 9.47 34.30 23.91
N SER A 47 8.73 35.40 24.05
CA SER A 47 9.30 36.67 24.54
C SER A 47 9.92 36.57 25.93
N GLN A 48 9.41 35.66 26.77
CA GLN A 48 9.88 35.41 28.13
C GLN A 48 10.83 34.20 28.24
N GLN A 49 11.18 33.55 27.12
CA GLN A 49 12.07 32.37 27.06
C GLN A 49 11.60 31.19 27.92
N HIS A 50 10.28 30.95 27.99
CA HIS A 50 9.70 29.85 28.74
C HIS A 50 9.68 28.55 27.91
N ASP A 51 10.86 27.93 27.73
CA ASP A 51 11.08 26.76 26.87
C ASP A 51 10.11 25.59 27.11
N HIS A 52 9.66 25.39 28.35
CA HIS A 52 8.73 24.31 28.68
C HIS A 52 7.30 24.60 28.21
N ASP A 53 6.84 25.84 28.36
CA ASP A 53 5.53 26.29 27.90
C ASP A 53 5.47 26.28 26.37
N ILE A 54 6.56 26.75 25.73
CA ILE A 54 6.77 26.68 24.27
C ILE A 54 6.67 25.23 23.82
N LYS A 55 7.37 24.29 24.48
CA LYS A 55 7.35 22.87 24.13
C LYS A 55 5.96 22.23 24.28
N ILE A 56 5.21 22.60 25.32
CA ILE A 56 3.86 22.08 25.57
C ILE A 56 2.86 22.60 24.52
N MET A 57 2.92 23.89 24.19
CA MET A 57 2.08 24.49 23.15
C MET A 57 2.43 23.95 21.75
N TYR A 58 3.72 23.73 21.50
CA TYR A 58 4.24 23.15 20.25
C TYR A 58 3.84 21.67 20.10
N GLN A 59 3.89 20.86 21.16
CA GLN A 59 3.45 19.46 21.15
C GLN A 59 1.97 19.28 20.83
N ARG A 60 1.12 20.26 21.18
CA ARG A 60 -0.32 20.19 20.87
C ARG A 60 -0.66 20.71 19.47
N LEU A 61 0.08 21.68 18.95
CA LEU A 61 0.07 21.97 17.51
C LEU A 61 0.41 20.69 16.72
N CYS A 62 1.39 19.90 17.18
CA CYS A 62 1.75 18.61 16.56
C CYS A 62 0.71 17.49 16.71
N LEU A 63 -0.23 17.58 17.67
CA LEU A 63 -1.33 16.60 17.82
C LEU A 63 -2.57 16.93 16.95
N PHE A 64 -2.65 18.13 16.36
CA PHE A 64 -3.72 18.52 15.43
C PHE A 64 -3.24 18.76 14.00
N ILE A 65 -1.93 18.73 13.77
CA ILE A 65 -1.35 19.01 12.47
C ILE A 65 -0.87 17.69 11.84
N SER A 66 -1.78 17.09 11.07
CA SER A 66 -1.46 16.81 9.68
C SER A 66 -0.75 18.02 9.07
N HIS A 67 0.58 17.94 8.91
CA HIS A 67 1.53 18.92 8.33
C HIS A 67 2.56 19.61 9.24
N SER A 68 3.52 18.85 9.80
CA SER A 68 4.92 19.30 9.76
C SER A 68 5.88 18.21 10.25
N PHE A 69 6.19 17.27 9.34
CA PHE A 69 7.55 16.75 9.16
C PHE A 69 8.41 17.73 8.33
N VAL A 70 7.99 19.00 8.25
CA VAL A 70 8.70 20.09 7.61
C VAL A 70 9.06 21.06 8.73
N ASN A 71 10.22 20.85 9.35
CA ASN A 71 11.12 21.92 9.82
C ASN A 71 12.27 21.32 10.63
N THR A 72 13.05 20.49 9.95
CA THR A 72 14.52 20.37 10.12
C THR A 72 15.17 19.87 8.82
N ILE A 73 14.47 20.00 7.68
CA ILE A 73 15.01 19.72 6.34
C ILE A 73 15.24 21.10 5.69
N PRO A 74 16.42 21.37 5.11
CA PRO A 74 16.73 22.68 4.55
C PRO A 74 15.64 23.12 3.56
N THR A 75 15.19 24.35 3.77
CA THR A 75 14.31 25.10 2.87
C THR A 75 14.85 25.04 1.43
N TYR A 76 13.96 24.80 0.46
CA TYR A 76 14.21 24.51 -0.96
C TYR A 76 14.75 23.11 -1.32
N ARG A 77 13.98 22.06 -1.02
CA ARG A 77 13.89 20.92 -1.94
C ARG A 77 12.50 20.89 -2.55
N SER A 78 12.42 21.11 -3.86
CA SER A 78 11.21 20.81 -4.62
C SER A 78 10.87 19.33 -4.41
N ILE A 79 9.65 19.02 -3.99
CA ILE A 79 9.19 17.63 -3.88
C ILE A 79 9.31 16.99 -5.27
N GLN A 80 10.03 15.87 -5.34
CA GLN A 80 10.25 15.16 -6.60
C GLN A 80 8.94 14.58 -7.15
N THR A 81 8.88 14.36 -8.46
CA THR A 81 7.74 13.67 -9.08
C THR A 81 7.92 12.16 -9.03
N MET A 82 6.82 11.39 -9.09
CA MET A 82 6.89 9.93 -9.25
C MET A 82 7.64 9.51 -10.53
N ASN A 83 7.68 10.36 -11.56
CA ASN A 83 8.50 10.11 -12.75
C ASN A 83 10.00 10.23 -12.45
N GLU A 84 10.39 11.18 -11.62
CA GLU A 84 11.78 11.33 -11.16
C GLU A 84 12.19 10.18 -10.26
N VAL A 85 11.33 9.73 -9.34
CA VAL A 85 11.55 8.51 -8.53
C VAL A 85 11.83 7.30 -9.44
N ARG A 86 10.98 7.06 -10.44
CA ARG A 86 11.19 5.95 -11.39
C ARG A 86 12.50 6.06 -12.16
N LYS A 87 12.86 7.26 -12.63
CA LYS A 87 14.14 7.49 -13.34
C LYS A 87 15.34 7.29 -12.42
N GLY A 88 15.26 7.79 -11.18
CA GLY A 88 16.29 7.60 -10.16
C GLY A 88 16.54 6.11 -9.89
N LEU A 89 15.47 5.35 -9.71
CA LEU A 89 15.55 3.89 -9.54
C LEU A 89 16.18 3.18 -10.74
N GLN A 90 15.81 3.56 -11.97
CA GLN A 90 16.41 3.02 -13.19
C GLN A 90 17.93 3.25 -13.24
N SER A 91 18.38 4.45 -12.83
CA SER A 91 19.81 4.77 -12.77
C SER A 91 20.54 3.98 -11.67
N LEU A 92 19.95 3.87 -10.47
CA LEU A 92 20.55 3.19 -9.31
C LEU A 92 20.81 1.70 -9.52
N VAL A 93 20.00 1.05 -10.36
CA VAL A 93 20.10 -0.40 -10.59
C VAL A 93 20.77 -0.69 -11.95
N GLY A 94 21.37 0.32 -12.59
CA GLY A 94 22.04 0.13 -13.89
C GLY A 94 21.14 -0.59 -14.91
N ALA A 95 19.84 -0.33 -14.85
CA ALA A 95 18.88 -0.98 -15.73
C ALA A 95 19.25 -0.61 -17.17
N GLN A 96 19.37 -1.59 -18.05
CA GLN A 96 19.59 -1.34 -19.48
C GLN A 96 18.48 -0.41 -19.99
N LEU A 97 18.82 0.85 -20.23
CA LEU A 97 17.90 1.89 -20.72
C LEU A 97 17.35 1.54 -22.12
N VAL A 98 18.05 0.65 -22.83
CA VAL A 98 17.67 0.12 -24.15
C VAL A 98 17.69 -1.40 -24.08
N PHE A 99 16.62 -2.05 -24.55
CA PHE A 99 16.62 -3.50 -24.75
C PHE A 99 17.65 -3.84 -25.85
N ALA A 100 18.85 -4.29 -25.45
CA ALA A 100 19.87 -4.74 -26.38
C ALA A 100 19.59 -6.20 -26.80
N TYR A 101 19.49 -6.45 -28.10
CA TYR A 101 19.41 -7.81 -28.64
C TYR A 101 20.68 -8.59 -28.23
N GLY A 102 20.51 -9.65 -27.42
CA GLY A 102 21.58 -10.61 -27.10
C GLY A 102 22.05 -10.65 -25.65
N ASP A 103 21.65 -9.72 -24.79
CA ASP A 103 22.13 -9.68 -23.39
C ASP A 103 21.09 -10.23 -22.41
N GLN A 104 21.03 -11.57 -22.30
CA GLN A 104 20.08 -12.27 -21.43
C GLN A 104 20.59 -12.52 -19.99
N HIS A 105 21.74 -11.96 -19.62
CA HIS A 105 22.33 -12.13 -18.29
C HIS A 105 22.53 -10.80 -17.57
N GLY A 106 22.08 -10.74 -16.31
CA GLY A 106 21.91 -9.53 -15.51
C GLY A 106 23.09 -8.56 -15.55
N SER A 107 22.89 -7.42 -16.22
CA SER A 107 23.80 -6.27 -16.22
C SER A 107 24.18 -5.88 -14.80
N HIS A 108 23.20 -5.89 -13.89
CA HIS A 108 23.41 -5.58 -12.48
C HIS A 108 24.40 -6.53 -11.80
N ALA A 109 24.31 -7.85 -12.02
CA ALA A 109 25.22 -8.80 -11.38
C ALA A 109 26.67 -8.56 -11.82
N ARG A 110 26.89 -8.30 -13.12
CA ARG A 110 28.21 -7.93 -13.67
C ARG A 110 28.72 -6.60 -13.12
N LEU A 111 27.85 -5.59 -13.03
CA LEU A 111 28.19 -4.27 -12.48
C LEU A 111 28.51 -4.32 -10.98
N THR A 112 28.12 -5.40 -10.29
CA THR A 112 28.43 -5.63 -8.87
C THR A 112 29.62 -6.58 -8.63
N GLU A 113 30.27 -7.13 -9.66
CA GLU A 113 31.35 -8.13 -9.53
C GLU A 113 32.56 -7.63 -8.71
N ASP A 114 32.88 -6.33 -8.81
CA ASP A 114 34.01 -5.70 -8.12
C ASP A 114 33.65 -5.13 -6.74
N ILE A 115 32.39 -5.23 -6.31
CA ILE A 115 31.95 -4.65 -5.04
C ILE A 115 32.20 -5.64 -3.90
N LYS A 116 33.37 -5.52 -3.25
CA LYS A 116 33.60 -6.14 -1.94
C LYS A 116 32.72 -5.43 -0.90
N ILE A 117 31.56 -6.01 -0.58
CA ILE A 117 30.75 -5.59 0.58
C ILE A 117 31.44 -6.13 1.83
N ASP A 118 32.57 -5.52 2.19
CA ASP A 118 33.31 -5.82 3.40
C ASP A 118 33.18 -4.61 4.32
N SER A 119 32.20 -4.64 5.22
CA SER A 119 32.10 -3.77 6.39
C SER A 119 30.79 -4.00 7.14
N THR A 120 30.84 -3.83 8.45
CA THR A 120 29.69 -3.69 9.34
C THR A 120 28.66 -2.71 8.77
N LEU A 121 27.41 -3.16 8.60
CA LEU A 121 26.33 -2.31 8.08
C LEU A 121 26.08 -1.15 9.05
N ALA A 122 26.03 0.07 8.52
CA ALA A 122 25.69 1.25 9.29
C ALA A 122 24.21 1.19 9.68
N SER A 123 23.93 1.45 10.96
CA SER A 123 22.56 1.67 11.41
C SER A 123 21.99 2.94 10.79
N ARG A 124 20.69 2.93 10.54
CA ARG A 124 19.93 4.01 9.92
C ARG A 124 18.72 4.36 10.78
N THR A 125 18.26 5.60 10.67
CA THR A 125 17.09 6.09 11.42
C THR A 125 15.89 6.26 10.50
N ILE A 126 14.69 6.38 11.09
CA ILE A 126 13.45 6.56 10.34
C ILE A 126 13.53 7.80 9.41
N PRO A 127 13.95 9.00 9.87
CA PRO A 127 14.04 10.18 9.02
C PRO A 127 14.99 10.04 7.82
N GLU A 128 16.05 9.23 7.93
CA GLU A 128 16.97 9.00 6.80
C GLU A 128 16.33 8.21 5.65
N SER A 129 15.34 7.38 5.97
CA SER A 129 14.58 6.60 4.99
C SER A 129 13.38 7.37 4.42
N TYR A 130 12.92 8.42 5.10
CA TYR A 130 11.72 9.18 4.72
C TYR A 130 11.88 9.85 3.36
N ASP A 131 10.88 9.74 2.49
CA ASP A 131 10.82 10.51 1.24
C ASP A 131 9.37 10.80 0.83
N GLU A 132 9.22 11.77 -0.07
CA GLU A 132 7.94 12.15 -0.64
C GLU A 132 8.04 12.30 -2.17
N ALA A 133 6.94 12.06 -2.86
CA ALA A 133 6.82 12.27 -4.28
C ALA A 133 5.41 12.72 -4.69
N ILE A 134 5.32 13.53 -5.76
CA ILE A 134 4.05 14.04 -6.29
C ILE A 134 3.72 13.37 -7.63
N ILE A 135 2.43 13.10 -7.84
CA ILE A 135 1.83 12.84 -9.15
C ILE A 135 1.10 14.13 -9.57
N PRO A 136 1.68 14.95 -10.46
CA PRO A 136 1.18 16.29 -10.78
C PRO A 136 0.01 16.26 -11.76
N LEU A 137 -1.13 15.67 -11.36
CA LEU A 137 -2.29 15.52 -12.23
C LEU A 137 -2.97 16.86 -12.56
N ALA A 138 -2.86 17.87 -11.70
CA ALA A 138 -3.46 19.19 -11.91
C ALA A 138 -2.78 19.96 -13.05
N SER A 139 -1.45 19.87 -13.14
CA SER A 139 -0.64 20.62 -14.10
C SER A 139 -0.25 19.81 -15.35
N ASP A 140 -0.03 18.50 -15.24
CA ASP A 140 0.39 17.64 -16.36
C ASP A 140 -0.80 16.90 -17.00
N VAL A 141 -1.35 17.50 -18.06
CA VAL A 141 -2.50 16.95 -18.81
C VAL A 141 -2.18 15.60 -19.46
N ARG A 142 -0.96 15.39 -19.94
CA ARG A 142 -0.58 14.12 -20.58
C ARG A 142 -0.47 13.00 -19.54
N LEU A 143 0.07 13.32 -18.36
CA LEU A 143 0.07 12.38 -17.26
C LEU A 143 -1.35 12.06 -16.80
N ARG A 144 -2.24 13.07 -16.75
CA ARG A 144 -3.64 12.89 -16.38
C ARG A 144 -4.34 11.84 -17.25
N GLU A 145 -4.13 11.84 -18.56
CA GLU A 145 -4.70 10.82 -19.47
C GLU A 145 -4.28 9.39 -19.09
N ARG A 146 -3.05 9.20 -18.59
CA ARG A 146 -2.56 7.88 -18.16
C ARG A 146 -3.23 7.39 -16.88
N TYR A 147 -3.63 8.31 -15.99
CA TYR A 147 -4.25 8.01 -14.70
C TYR A 147 -5.77 8.05 -14.73
N ALA A 148 -6.40 8.76 -15.67
CA ALA A 148 -7.84 8.81 -15.79
C ALA A 148 -8.43 7.50 -16.31
N ASN A 149 -9.59 7.11 -15.81
CA ASN A 149 -10.45 6.09 -16.39
C ASN A 149 -11.59 6.74 -17.20
N PHE A 150 -12.43 5.91 -17.83
CA PHE A 150 -13.57 6.36 -18.63
C PHE A 150 -14.69 7.07 -17.84
N GLU A 151 -14.66 6.99 -16.50
CA GLU A 151 -15.57 7.70 -15.59
C GLU A 151 -14.95 9.01 -15.06
N ASN A 152 -13.84 9.49 -15.63
CA ASN A 152 -13.07 10.65 -15.14
C ASN A 152 -12.59 10.53 -13.68
N LYS A 153 -12.27 9.30 -13.26
CA LYS A 153 -11.69 8.99 -11.94
C LYS A 153 -10.27 8.47 -12.09
N VAL A 154 -9.48 8.61 -11.03
CA VAL A 154 -8.12 8.03 -11.01
C VAL A 154 -8.20 6.51 -11.00
N ARG A 155 -7.41 5.87 -11.88
CA ARG A 155 -7.24 4.42 -11.96
C ARG A 155 -6.48 3.93 -10.74
N PHE A 156 -7.19 3.35 -9.77
CA PHE A 156 -6.59 2.83 -8.55
C PHE A 156 -5.48 1.81 -8.79
N GLY A 157 -5.59 0.96 -9.83
CA GLY A 157 -4.50 0.05 -10.22
C GLY A 157 -3.18 0.75 -10.59
N ARG A 158 -3.20 2.01 -11.06
CA ARG A 158 -1.98 2.81 -11.26
C ARG A 158 -1.38 3.28 -9.93
N ILE A 159 -2.22 3.60 -8.95
CA ILE A 159 -1.78 3.95 -7.60
C ILE A 159 -1.09 2.76 -6.93
N LEU A 160 -1.60 1.54 -7.09
CA LEU A 160 -0.91 0.32 -6.61
C LEU A 160 0.48 0.14 -7.23
N GLU A 161 0.63 0.45 -8.52
CA GLU A 161 1.92 0.42 -9.23
C GLU A 161 2.90 1.47 -8.67
N ASP A 162 2.39 2.65 -8.29
CA ASP A 162 3.17 3.75 -7.72
C ASP A 162 3.57 3.52 -6.28
N LEU A 163 2.67 2.95 -5.47
CA LEU A 163 2.97 2.51 -4.11
C LEU A 163 4.12 1.49 -4.10
N ASP A 164 4.08 0.49 -4.98
CA ASP A 164 5.17 -0.49 -5.11
C ASP A 164 6.50 0.20 -5.49
N THR A 165 6.44 1.16 -6.41
CA THR A 165 7.61 1.94 -6.83
C THR A 165 8.18 2.76 -5.67
N MET A 166 7.32 3.44 -4.92
CA MET A 166 7.71 4.29 -3.79
C MET A 166 8.27 3.46 -2.63
N ALA A 167 7.67 2.31 -2.32
CA ALA A 167 8.19 1.38 -1.33
C ALA A 167 9.63 0.96 -1.68
N VAL A 168 9.83 0.54 -2.93
CA VAL A 168 11.15 0.11 -3.42
C VAL A 168 12.15 1.27 -3.36
N HIS A 169 11.74 2.50 -3.69
CA HIS A 169 12.56 3.69 -3.55
C HIS A 169 13.04 3.93 -2.11
N ILE A 170 12.11 3.92 -1.15
CA ILE A 170 12.43 4.06 0.29
C ILE A 170 13.45 3.00 0.74
N ALA A 171 13.34 1.77 0.22
CA ALA A 171 14.27 0.70 0.53
C ALA A 171 15.68 0.93 -0.02
N TYR A 172 15.81 1.40 -1.26
CA TYR A 172 17.14 1.80 -1.76
C TYR A 172 17.68 2.99 -0.99
N LYS A 173 16.85 3.99 -0.69
CA LYS A 173 17.27 5.16 0.08
C LYS A 173 17.83 4.77 1.45
N HIS A 174 17.11 3.91 2.17
CA HIS A 174 17.54 3.35 3.47
C HIS A 174 18.86 2.57 3.36
N ASN A 175 19.00 1.77 2.31
CA ASN A 175 20.18 0.91 2.12
C ASN A 175 21.32 1.56 1.33
N SER A 176 21.17 2.83 0.94
CA SER A 176 22.16 3.54 0.15
C SER A 176 23.48 3.62 0.93
N PRO A 177 24.62 3.19 0.36
CA PRO A 177 25.90 3.32 1.04
C PRO A 177 26.27 4.80 1.15
N GLN A 178 26.47 5.32 2.37
CA GLN A 178 26.89 6.72 2.58
C GLN A 178 28.26 7.05 1.92
N LEU A 179 29.07 6.02 1.65
CA LEU A 179 30.50 6.16 1.39
C LEU A 179 30.93 5.91 -0.06
N ILE A 180 30.05 5.44 -0.96
CA ILE A 180 30.50 5.01 -2.28
C ILE A 180 29.97 5.91 -3.39
N LYS A 181 30.54 7.11 -3.47
CA LYS A 181 30.38 8.05 -4.60
C LYS A 181 30.93 7.51 -5.94
N SER A 182 31.63 6.38 -5.92
CA SER A 182 32.34 5.81 -7.09
C SER A 182 31.61 4.64 -7.77
N ILE A 183 30.50 4.14 -7.21
CA ILE A 183 29.76 3.02 -7.81
C ILE A 183 28.42 3.54 -8.36
N ASN A 184 28.22 3.36 -9.67
CA ASN A 184 27.00 3.77 -10.38
C ASN A 184 25.79 2.85 -10.14
N VAL A 185 25.94 1.75 -9.39
CA VAL A 185 24.93 0.69 -9.21
C VAL A 185 24.86 0.19 -7.76
N HIS A 186 23.66 0.08 -7.21
CA HIS A 186 23.42 -0.36 -5.84
C HIS A 186 23.78 -1.86 -5.66
N PRO A 187 24.36 -2.31 -4.52
CA PRO A 187 24.79 -3.71 -4.38
C PRO A 187 23.65 -4.71 -4.11
N LEU A 188 22.50 -4.25 -3.60
CA LEU A 188 21.37 -5.10 -3.24
C LEU A 188 20.32 -5.15 -4.35
N ALA A 189 19.76 -6.34 -4.57
CA ALA A 189 18.54 -6.53 -5.33
C ALA A 189 17.29 -6.50 -4.42
N ILE A 190 16.52 -5.42 -4.47
CA ILE A 190 15.31 -5.26 -3.63
C ILE A 190 14.06 -5.60 -4.44
N VAL A 191 13.26 -6.53 -3.91
CA VAL A 191 12.00 -6.98 -4.51
C VAL A 191 10.86 -6.94 -3.50
N THR A 192 9.64 -6.76 -3.99
CA THR A 192 8.44 -6.80 -3.18
C THR A 192 8.09 -8.24 -2.82
N ALA A 193 7.98 -8.53 -1.53
CA ALA A 193 7.66 -9.85 -1.00
C ALA A 193 6.20 -9.93 -0.56
N ALA A 194 5.70 -8.91 0.12
CA ALA A 194 4.30 -8.84 0.51
C ALA A 194 3.79 -7.39 0.57
N VAL A 195 2.47 -7.25 0.55
CA VAL A 195 1.76 -5.99 0.81
C VAL A 195 0.69 -6.33 1.83
N ASP A 196 0.66 -5.60 2.94
CA ASP A 196 -0.41 -5.77 3.92
C ASP A 196 -1.71 -5.20 3.38
N ARG A 197 -2.85 -5.61 3.96
CA ARG A 197 -4.16 -5.07 3.63
C ARG A 197 -4.17 -3.53 3.57
N ILE A 198 -4.63 -3.00 2.44
CA ILE A 198 -4.79 -1.57 2.15
C ILE A 198 -6.27 -1.23 2.22
N GLU A 199 -6.63 -0.33 3.13
CA GLU A 199 -7.98 0.24 3.21
C GLU A 199 -8.01 1.63 2.59
N VAL A 200 -9.05 1.90 1.79
CA VAL A 200 -9.21 3.18 1.10
C VAL A 200 -10.23 4.03 1.85
N ALA A 201 -9.78 5.18 2.35
CA ALA A 201 -10.59 6.07 3.19
C ALA A 201 -11.64 6.86 2.38
N ILE A 202 -11.36 7.13 1.10
CA ILE A 202 -12.24 7.92 0.23
C ILE A 202 -12.84 7.08 -0.91
N ALA A 203 -14.05 7.46 -1.34
CA ALA A 203 -14.76 6.71 -2.38
C ALA A 203 -14.14 6.87 -3.79
N HIS A 204 -13.53 8.02 -4.08
CA HIS A 204 -12.88 8.28 -5.36
C HIS A 204 -11.86 9.42 -5.26
N MET A 205 -10.76 9.29 -6.00
CA MET A 205 -9.79 10.35 -6.22
C MET A 205 -10.12 11.16 -7.47
N HIS A 206 -9.87 12.46 -7.40
CA HIS A 206 -10.07 13.42 -8.48
C HIS A 206 -8.91 13.41 -9.48
N ILE A 207 -9.20 13.48 -10.79
CA ILE A 207 -8.15 13.43 -11.84
C ILE A 207 -7.50 14.79 -12.11
N ASP A 208 -8.06 15.88 -11.60
CA ASP A 208 -7.61 17.25 -11.78
C ASP A 208 -6.84 17.79 -10.56
N ARG A 209 -6.50 16.90 -9.61
CA ARG A 209 -5.81 17.26 -8.36
C ARG A 209 -4.60 16.39 -8.11
N ASP A 210 -3.55 17.02 -7.59
CA ASP A 210 -2.27 16.36 -7.34
C ASP A 210 -2.38 15.31 -6.24
N ILE A 211 -1.60 14.24 -6.36
CA ILE A 211 -1.52 13.17 -5.37
C ILE A 211 -0.13 13.15 -4.78
N ARG A 212 -0.01 13.10 -3.46
CA ARG A 212 1.26 13.00 -2.74
C ARG A 212 1.41 11.61 -2.15
N LEU A 213 2.55 10.99 -2.45
CA LEU A 213 3.03 9.76 -1.86
C LEU A 213 4.11 10.12 -0.85
N SER A 214 4.00 9.66 0.39
CA SER A 214 5.07 9.76 1.37
C SER A 214 5.28 8.43 2.05
N GLY A 215 6.48 8.20 2.59
CA GLY A 215 6.73 6.99 3.35
C GLY A 215 8.13 6.88 3.91
N PHE A 216 8.32 5.87 4.74
CA PHE A 216 9.56 5.60 5.48
C PHE A 216 9.68 4.11 5.82
N ALA A 217 10.89 3.68 6.20
CA ALA A 217 11.14 2.35 6.75
C ALA A 217 10.63 2.29 8.20
N SER A 218 9.62 1.46 8.46
CA SER A 218 9.01 1.31 9.79
C SER A 218 9.61 0.15 10.58
N PHE A 219 10.15 -0.86 9.90
CA PHE A 219 10.84 -1.98 10.53
C PHE A 219 11.88 -2.59 9.58
N VAL A 220 13.05 -2.99 10.09
CA VAL A 220 14.07 -3.69 9.30
C VAL A 220 14.52 -4.95 10.03
N GLY A 221 14.30 -6.09 9.38
CA GLY A 221 14.83 -7.39 9.79
C GLY A 221 16.20 -7.66 9.18
N LYS A 222 16.62 -8.94 9.16
CA LYS A 222 17.95 -9.30 8.63
C LYS A 222 18.09 -9.01 7.14
N SER A 223 17.10 -9.40 6.34
CA SER A 223 17.10 -9.31 4.87
C SER A 223 15.77 -8.83 4.31
N SER A 224 14.96 -8.20 5.16
CA SER A 224 13.63 -7.71 4.81
C SER A 224 13.37 -6.40 5.52
N MET A 225 12.54 -5.57 4.91
CA MET A 225 12.17 -4.26 5.44
C MET A 225 10.68 -4.01 5.22
N GLU A 226 10.03 -3.40 6.20
CA GLU A 226 8.69 -2.83 6.08
C GLU A 226 8.82 -1.35 5.70
N ALA A 227 8.17 -0.97 4.60
CA ALA A 227 8.00 0.41 4.19
C ALA A 227 6.53 0.82 4.44
N THR A 228 6.32 1.78 5.32
CA THR A 228 5.01 2.38 5.56
C THR A 228 4.83 3.55 4.60
N LEU A 229 3.74 3.53 3.84
CA LEU A 229 3.38 4.54 2.86
C LEU A 229 2.05 5.20 3.22
N LYS A 230 1.92 6.45 2.81
CA LYS A 230 0.71 7.25 2.89
C LYS A 230 0.43 7.89 1.54
N ILE A 231 -0.85 7.89 1.15
CA ILE A 231 -1.35 8.68 0.02
C ILE A 231 -2.25 9.77 0.58
N ASP A 232 -1.97 11.00 0.17
CA ASP A 232 -2.88 12.13 0.31
C ASP A 232 -3.18 12.73 -1.07
N GLN A 233 -4.34 13.36 -1.23
CA GLN A 233 -4.71 14.08 -2.44
C GLN A 233 -5.01 15.54 -2.09
N ASP A 234 -4.56 16.47 -2.94
CA ASP A 234 -4.87 17.89 -2.79
C ASP A 234 -6.38 18.12 -2.87
N ASN A 235 -6.87 18.97 -1.98
CA ASN A 235 -8.23 19.43 -1.88
C ASN A 235 -8.20 20.93 -1.58
N ASN A 236 -7.97 21.71 -2.64
CA ASN A 236 -7.95 23.17 -2.61
C ASN A 236 -6.96 23.75 -1.57
N GLY A 237 -5.73 23.21 -1.53
CA GLY A 237 -4.68 23.68 -0.64
C GLY A 237 -4.59 22.93 0.70
N THR A 238 -5.50 21.98 0.95
CA THR A 238 -5.38 21.03 2.06
C THR A 238 -5.19 19.61 1.52
N TRP A 239 -4.38 18.79 2.19
CA TRP A 239 -4.13 17.42 1.76
C TRP A 239 -5.08 16.47 2.48
N GLU A 240 -6.04 15.92 1.74
CA GLU A 240 -7.00 14.94 2.23
C GLU A 240 -6.39 13.53 2.21
N HIS A 241 -6.61 12.79 3.28
CA HIS A 241 -6.10 11.45 3.43
C HIS A 241 -6.83 10.43 2.53
N VAL A 242 -6.08 9.64 1.76
CA VAL A 242 -6.64 8.63 0.85
C VAL A 242 -6.49 7.21 1.38
N LEU A 243 -5.26 6.79 1.73
CA LEU A 243 -4.97 5.45 2.24
C LEU A 243 -3.60 5.37 2.93
N HIS A 244 -3.43 4.35 3.78
CA HIS A 244 -2.14 3.85 4.24
C HIS A 244 -1.86 2.49 3.58
N ALA A 245 -0.58 2.23 3.30
CA ALA A 245 -0.14 0.92 2.81
C ALA A 245 1.16 0.51 3.47
N LEU A 246 1.35 -0.79 3.69
CA LEU A 246 2.60 -1.34 4.20
C LEU A 246 3.13 -2.36 3.21
N PHE A 247 4.37 -2.14 2.76
CA PHE A 247 5.06 -3.02 1.82
C PHE A 247 6.21 -3.73 2.52
N VAL A 248 6.27 -5.03 2.36
CA VAL A 248 7.36 -5.86 2.86
C VAL A 248 8.28 -6.17 1.69
N LEU A 249 9.50 -5.66 1.77
CA LEU A 249 10.51 -5.79 0.75
C LEU A 249 11.59 -6.77 1.22
N ALA A 250 12.16 -7.53 0.29
CA ALA A 250 13.24 -8.46 0.55
C ALA A 250 14.50 -8.07 -0.24
N ALA A 251 15.64 -8.05 0.44
CA ALA A 251 16.94 -7.84 -0.19
C ALA A 251 17.55 -9.18 -0.60
N ARG A 252 18.06 -9.22 -1.83
CA ARG A 252 18.75 -10.36 -2.44
C ARG A 252 20.11 -9.94 -2.94
N ASP A 253 21.05 -10.87 -2.93
CA ASP A 253 22.32 -10.75 -3.62
C ASP A 253 22.05 -10.93 -5.13
N PRO A 254 22.36 -9.94 -6.00
CA PRO A 254 22.09 -10.02 -7.44
C PRO A 254 22.77 -11.21 -8.14
N ARG A 255 23.92 -11.67 -7.62
CA ARG A 255 24.72 -12.76 -8.17
C ARG A 255 24.22 -14.12 -7.68
N THR A 256 24.08 -14.27 -6.36
CA THR A 256 23.72 -15.58 -5.78
C THR A 256 22.21 -15.81 -5.69
N LYS A 257 21.40 -14.75 -5.87
CA LYS A 257 19.95 -14.71 -5.63
C LYS A 257 19.53 -15.07 -4.20
N LYS A 258 20.49 -15.27 -3.29
CA LYS A 258 20.25 -15.56 -1.87
C LYS A 258 19.89 -14.27 -1.12
N SER A 259 19.33 -14.42 0.08
CA SER A 259 19.02 -13.28 0.94
C SER A 259 20.27 -12.45 1.27
N ALA A 260 20.17 -11.13 1.15
CA ALA A 260 21.22 -10.18 1.47
C ALA A 260 20.83 -9.33 2.69
N LYS A 261 21.82 -8.86 3.45
CA LYS A 261 21.55 -8.10 4.68
C LYS A 261 21.17 -6.64 4.37
N MET A 262 20.26 -6.08 5.17
CA MET A 262 19.84 -4.68 5.09
C MET A 262 20.39 -3.88 6.28
N ASN A 263 20.58 -2.58 6.09
CA ASN A 263 21.03 -1.66 7.15
C ASN A 263 20.07 -1.71 8.35
N PRO A 264 20.53 -1.97 9.58
CA PRO A 264 19.65 -2.00 10.76
C PRO A 264 18.92 -0.66 10.96
N LEU A 265 17.65 -0.72 11.39
CA LEU A 265 16.88 0.47 11.75
C LEU A 265 16.99 0.73 13.26
N VAL A 266 17.26 1.98 13.63
CA VAL A 266 17.36 2.43 15.02
C VAL A 266 16.43 3.62 15.23
N GLY A 267 15.60 3.54 16.27
CA GLY A 267 14.77 4.67 16.71
C GLY A 267 15.56 5.61 17.61
N LEU A 268 15.39 6.92 17.42
CA LEU A 268 15.99 7.95 18.26
C LEU A 268 14.98 8.51 19.28
N THR A 269 13.69 8.43 18.97
CA THR A 269 12.59 8.96 19.78
C THR A 269 11.69 7.83 20.32
N GLU A 270 10.88 8.12 21.34
CA GLU A 270 9.87 7.17 21.84
C GLU A 270 8.85 6.79 20.76
N GLU A 271 8.54 7.73 19.87
CA GLU A 271 7.68 7.52 18.69
C GLU A 271 8.33 6.51 17.72
N ASP A 272 9.61 6.68 17.41
CA ASP A 272 10.35 5.74 16.56
C ASP A 272 10.35 4.32 17.16
N HIS A 273 10.58 4.22 18.47
CA HIS A 273 10.54 2.93 19.17
C HIS A 273 9.15 2.28 19.11
N THR A 274 8.10 3.08 19.17
CA THR A 274 6.71 2.62 19.05
C THR A 274 6.45 2.08 17.64
N ILE A 275 6.84 2.83 16.60
CA ILE A 275 6.72 2.42 15.19
C ILE A 275 7.47 1.10 14.92
N ILE A 276 8.70 0.98 15.40
CA ILE A 276 9.53 -0.23 15.20
C ILE A 276 8.90 -1.43 15.90
N LYS A 277 8.39 -1.25 17.13
CA LYS A 277 7.70 -2.29 17.89
C LYS A 277 6.41 -2.74 17.20
N GLU A 278 5.65 -1.81 16.64
CA GLU A 278 4.46 -2.13 15.87
C GLU A 278 4.77 -2.95 14.62
N GLY A 279 5.84 -2.60 13.89
CA GLY A 279 6.28 -3.39 12.73
C GLY A 279 6.68 -4.83 13.12
N GLU A 280 7.36 -5.01 14.26
CA GLU A 280 7.65 -6.36 14.78
C GLU A 280 6.37 -7.16 15.08
N LEU A 281 5.37 -6.53 15.71
CA LEU A 281 4.08 -7.17 15.98
C LEU A 281 3.33 -7.54 14.70
N LYS A 282 3.33 -6.68 13.68
CA LYS A 282 2.74 -6.98 12.37
C LYS A 282 3.42 -8.17 11.71
N ARG A 283 4.75 -8.22 11.72
CA ARG A 283 5.51 -9.38 11.25
C ARG A 283 5.10 -10.68 11.96
N GLN A 284 4.90 -10.65 13.28
CA GLN A 284 4.46 -11.82 14.03
C GLN A 284 3.04 -12.26 13.63
N ARG A 285 2.11 -11.32 13.43
CA ARG A 285 0.74 -11.60 12.96
C ARG A 285 0.74 -12.28 11.59
N ARG A 286 1.51 -11.76 10.63
CA ARG A 286 1.64 -12.35 9.28
C ARG A 286 2.13 -13.79 9.31
N LEU A 287 3.08 -14.10 10.19
CA LEU A 287 3.56 -15.48 10.38
C LEU A 287 2.46 -16.39 10.94
N ALA A 288 1.67 -15.91 11.90
CA ALA A 288 0.57 -16.68 12.49
C ALA A 288 -0.62 -16.89 11.53
N GLU A 289 -0.91 -15.92 10.66
CA GLU A 289 -1.98 -16.00 9.66
C GLU A 289 -1.66 -16.98 8.54
N GLN A 290 -0.37 -17.11 8.17
CA GLN A 290 0.07 -18.11 7.20
C GLN A 290 -0.29 -19.54 7.61
N ASP A 291 -0.48 -19.81 8.91
CA ASP A 291 -0.86 -21.13 9.43
C ASP A 291 -2.37 -21.40 9.44
N LYS A 292 -3.21 -20.38 9.21
CA LYS A 292 -4.68 -20.49 9.22
C LYS A 292 -5.32 -20.78 7.85
N SER A 293 -4.52 -20.93 6.79
CA SER A 293 -5.01 -21.14 5.43
C SER A 293 -5.93 -22.36 5.32
N LEU A 294 -7.02 -22.26 4.56
CA LEU A 294 -7.93 -23.38 4.27
C LEU A 294 -7.26 -24.54 3.51
N PHE A 295 -6.09 -24.31 2.92
CA PHE A 295 -5.25 -25.37 2.36
C PHE A 295 -4.54 -26.22 3.44
N LYS A 296 -4.46 -25.73 4.68
CA LYS A 296 -3.85 -26.41 5.82
C LYS A 296 -4.89 -26.92 6.82
N ILE A 297 -5.91 -26.11 7.09
CA ILE A 297 -6.93 -26.37 8.12
C ILE A 297 -8.31 -26.38 7.47
N PRO A 298 -9.14 -27.42 7.66
CA PRO A 298 -10.49 -27.45 7.10
C PRO A 298 -11.41 -26.38 7.72
N PRO A 299 -12.57 -26.10 7.10
CA PRO A 299 -13.57 -25.23 7.70
C PRO A 299 -14.04 -25.73 9.07
N ASP A 300 -14.36 -24.80 9.97
CA ASP A 300 -14.90 -25.14 11.28
C ASP A 300 -16.38 -25.59 11.20
N THR A 301 -16.99 -25.93 12.34
CA THR A 301 -18.40 -26.37 12.40
C THR A 301 -19.37 -25.29 11.92
N ALA A 302 -19.12 -24.01 12.22
CA ALA A 302 -19.97 -22.92 11.81
C ALA A 302 -19.87 -22.68 10.30
N GLU A 303 -18.66 -22.69 9.75
CA GLU A 303 -18.39 -22.58 8.32
C GLU A 303 -18.95 -23.76 7.53
N SER A 304 -18.80 -24.98 8.05
CA SER A 304 -19.39 -26.19 7.48
C SER A 304 -20.92 -26.11 7.43
N THR A 305 -21.54 -25.53 8.46
CA THR A 305 -22.99 -25.28 8.49
C THR A 305 -23.41 -24.27 7.42
N ILE A 306 -22.62 -23.23 7.17
CA ILE A 306 -22.86 -22.27 6.09
C ILE A 306 -22.84 -22.98 4.74
N ILE A 307 -21.83 -23.81 4.47
CA ILE A 307 -21.73 -24.57 3.22
C ILE A 307 -22.95 -25.49 3.04
N HIS A 308 -23.35 -26.18 4.11
CA HIS A 308 -24.51 -27.06 4.09
C HIS A 308 -25.81 -26.28 3.77
N ASN A 309 -26.02 -25.13 4.40
CA ASN A 309 -27.20 -24.29 4.15
C ASN A 309 -27.21 -23.73 2.72
N LEU A 310 -26.07 -23.30 2.19
CA LEU A 310 -25.93 -22.87 0.80
C LEU A 310 -26.33 -24.00 -0.17
N PHE A 311 -25.93 -25.24 0.13
CA PHE A 311 -26.30 -26.40 -0.65
C PHE A 311 -27.82 -26.69 -0.56
N LEU A 312 -28.39 -26.73 0.64
CA LEU A 312 -29.81 -26.98 0.85
C LEU A 312 -30.70 -25.94 0.17
N ASN A 313 -30.31 -24.66 0.18
CA ASN A 313 -31.03 -23.58 -0.49
C ASN A 313 -31.08 -23.73 -2.02
N THR A 314 -30.29 -24.64 -2.59
CA THR A 314 -30.31 -24.96 -4.01
C THR A 314 -31.06 -26.25 -4.32
N ILE A 315 -31.72 -26.91 -3.38
CA ILE A 315 -32.46 -28.15 -3.63
C ILE A 315 -33.95 -27.88 -3.59
N SER A 316 -34.70 -28.42 -4.55
CA SER A 316 -36.16 -28.36 -4.52
C SER A 316 -36.72 -29.28 -3.42
N PRO A 317 -37.44 -28.75 -2.40
CA PRO A 317 -37.99 -29.56 -1.32
C PRO A 317 -39.02 -30.59 -1.79
N SER A 318 -39.67 -30.33 -2.94
CA SER A 318 -40.74 -31.16 -3.47
C SER A 318 -40.24 -32.39 -4.23
N THR A 319 -38.98 -32.39 -4.68
CA THR A 319 -38.48 -33.40 -5.61
C THR A 319 -37.50 -34.36 -4.95
N SER A 320 -36.89 -34.00 -3.81
CA SER A 320 -35.89 -34.82 -3.09
C SER A 320 -34.75 -35.37 -3.97
N ILE A 321 -34.52 -34.77 -5.14
CA ILE A 321 -33.48 -35.13 -6.10
C ILE A 321 -32.33 -34.14 -5.93
N PHE A 322 -31.17 -34.63 -5.51
CA PHE A 322 -29.97 -33.81 -5.27
C PHE A 322 -29.33 -33.26 -6.56
N GLN A 323 -29.75 -33.72 -7.74
CA GLN A 323 -29.19 -33.32 -9.03
C GLN A 323 -29.80 -32.03 -9.59
N THR A 324 -31.08 -31.77 -9.32
CA THR A 324 -31.76 -30.57 -9.84
C THR A 324 -31.54 -29.44 -8.85
N ARG A 325 -30.66 -28.50 -9.21
CA ARG A 325 -30.29 -27.39 -8.35
C ARG A 325 -30.81 -26.04 -8.86
N PRO A 326 -32.10 -25.68 -8.67
CA PRO A 326 -32.59 -24.37 -9.06
C PRO A 326 -31.96 -23.29 -8.18
N LEU A 327 -31.56 -22.17 -8.79
CA LEU A 327 -31.14 -20.99 -8.06
C LEU A 327 -32.36 -20.21 -7.56
N VAL A 328 -32.23 -19.62 -6.37
CA VAL A 328 -33.20 -18.65 -5.84
C VAL A 328 -33.18 -17.40 -6.71
N GLU A 329 -34.27 -16.63 -6.73
CA GLU A 329 -34.35 -15.35 -7.44
C GLU A 329 -33.19 -14.43 -7.04
N ASN A 330 -32.68 -13.66 -8.02
CA ASN A 330 -31.52 -12.78 -7.86
C ASN A 330 -30.23 -13.52 -7.38
N SER A 331 -30.05 -14.79 -7.73
CA SER A 331 -28.82 -15.54 -7.43
C SER A 331 -28.06 -15.94 -8.70
N MET A 332 -26.75 -16.11 -8.60
CA MET A 332 -25.86 -16.53 -9.69
C MET A 332 -24.85 -17.57 -9.21
N TRP A 333 -24.51 -18.53 -10.07
CA TRP A 333 -23.42 -19.47 -9.76
C TRP A 333 -22.07 -18.76 -9.78
N MET A 334 -21.19 -19.09 -8.84
CA MET A 334 -19.82 -18.54 -8.78
C MET A 334 -19.09 -18.67 -10.13
N GLU A 335 -19.13 -19.85 -10.75
CA GLU A 335 -18.51 -20.09 -12.07
C GLU A 335 -18.92 -19.08 -13.15
N GLN A 336 -20.17 -18.59 -13.12
CA GLN A 336 -20.71 -17.66 -14.13
C GLN A 336 -20.14 -16.24 -14.01
N THR A 337 -19.51 -15.90 -12.88
CA THR A 337 -18.83 -14.60 -12.70
C THR A 337 -17.40 -14.61 -13.20
N THR A 338 -16.88 -15.75 -13.66
CA THR A 338 -15.46 -15.89 -13.95
C THR A 338 -15.05 -15.12 -15.19
N LEU A 339 -14.07 -14.23 -15.06
CA LEU A 339 -13.38 -13.61 -16.20
C LEU A 339 -11.92 -14.05 -16.23
N ARG A 340 -11.38 -14.17 -17.44
CA ARG A 340 -9.99 -14.55 -17.67
C ARG A 340 -9.33 -13.62 -18.66
N THR A 341 -8.05 -13.33 -18.42
CA THR A 341 -7.19 -12.63 -19.37
C THR A 341 -5.82 -13.30 -19.41
N MET A 342 -5.12 -13.13 -20.52
CA MET A 342 -3.74 -13.56 -20.70
C MET A 342 -2.90 -12.37 -21.13
N HIS A 343 -1.73 -12.22 -20.51
CA HIS A 343 -0.76 -11.20 -20.84
C HIS A 343 0.57 -11.85 -21.16
N ILE A 344 1.19 -11.42 -22.25
CA ILE A 344 2.59 -11.75 -22.53
C ILE A 344 3.45 -10.79 -21.71
N CYS A 345 4.41 -11.35 -20.97
CA CYS A 345 5.32 -10.61 -20.11
C CYS A 345 6.44 -9.95 -20.93
N HIS A 346 6.22 -8.72 -21.38
CA HIS A 346 7.17 -7.99 -22.22
C HIS A 346 8.22 -7.20 -21.40
N PRO A 347 9.39 -6.87 -21.99
CA PRO A 347 10.42 -6.08 -21.30
C PRO A 347 9.95 -4.74 -20.76
N GLU A 348 8.95 -4.09 -21.36
CA GLU A 348 8.42 -2.81 -20.87
C GLU A 348 7.77 -2.91 -19.47
N GLN A 349 7.40 -4.12 -19.04
CA GLN A 349 6.71 -4.41 -17.79
C GLN A 349 7.67 -4.89 -16.69
N ARG A 350 8.98 -4.87 -16.97
CA ARG A 350 10.01 -5.36 -16.06
C ARG A 350 10.31 -4.37 -14.95
N ASN A 351 10.59 -4.91 -13.78
CA ASN A 351 11.29 -4.22 -12.71
C ASN A 351 12.78 -4.06 -13.05
N LEU A 352 13.48 -3.42 -12.15
CA LEU A 352 14.91 -3.11 -12.27
C LEU A 352 15.82 -4.36 -12.39
N TYR A 353 15.28 -5.57 -12.15
CA TYR A 353 15.98 -6.86 -12.18
C TYR A 353 15.55 -7.77 -13.33
N ASN A 354 14.96 -7.21 -14.40
CA ASN A 354 14.47 -7.97 -15.54
C ASN A 354 13.41 -9.05 -15.16
N LYS A 355 12.64 -8.84 -14.08
CA LYS A 355 11.45 -9.64 -13.74
C LYS A 355 10.21 -8.78 -13.88
N ILE A 356 9.03 -9.36 -14.04
CA ILE A 356 7.80 -8.56 -14.04
C ILE A 356 7.59 -7.96 -12.64
N PHE A 357 7.28 -6.67 -12.63
CA PHE A 357 7.15 -5.86 -11.43
C PHE A 357 5.89 -6.22 -10.61
N GLY A 358 6.00 -6.21 -9.27
CA GLY A 358 4.88 -6.50 -8.37
C GLY A 358 3.70 -5.57 -8.61
N GLY A 359 3.98 -4.27 -8.76
CA GLY A 359 3.01 -3.25 -9.13
C GLY A 359 2.28 -3.52 -10.44
N TYR A 360 2.95 -4.11 -11.43
CA TYR A 360 2.30 -4.49 -12.69
C TYR A 360 1.30 -5.64 -12.50
N LEU A 361 1.68 -6.67 -11.74
CA LEU A 361 0.78 -7.77 -11.37
C LEU A 361 -0.44 -7.24 -10.62
N MET A 362 -0.22 -6.40 -9.59
CA MET A 362 -1.30 -5.79 -8.82
C MET A 362 -2.25 -4.99 -9.70
N ARG A 363 -1.73 -4.14 -10.59
CA ARG A 363 -2.55 -3.36 -11.52
C ARG A 363 -3.42 -4.24 -12.42
N LYS A 364 -2.83 -5.26 -13.04
CA LYS A 364 -3.55 -6.15 -13.96
C LYS A 364 -4.58 -7.00 -13.25
N SER A 365 -4.26 -7.53 -12.08
CA SER A 365 -5.21 -8.25 -11.25
C SER A 365 -6.35 -7.34 -10.79
N PHE A 366 -6.06 -6.11 -10.38
CA PHE A 366 -7.07 -5.14 -9.96
C PHE A 366 -8.02 -4.76 -11.12
N GLU A 367 -7.48 -4.47 -12.32
CA GLU A 367 -8.27 -4.15 -13.52
C GLU A 367 -9.27 -5.28 -13.85
N LEU A 368 -8.80 -6.54 -13.79
CA LEU A 368 -9.66 -7.71 -14.01
C LEU A 368 -10.70 -7.88 -12.90
N ALA A 369 -10.29 -7.75 -11.64
CA ALA A 369 -11.17 -7.90 -10.49
C ALA A 369 -12.31 -6.87 -10.48
N TRP A 370 -11.97 -5.61 -10.71
CA TRP A 370 -12.95 -4.53 -10.78
C TRP A 370 -13.94 -4.75 -11.93
N THR A 371 -13.47 -5.27 -13.07
CA THR A 371 -14.33 -5.61 -14.21
C THR A 371 -15.28 -6.75 -13.87
N THR A 372 -14.78 -7.83 -13.25
CA THR A 372 -15.60 -8.96 -12.76
C THR A 372 -16.67 -8.51 -11.78
N ALA A 373 -16.29 -7.72 -10.77
CA ALA A 373 -17.22 -7.19 -9.78
C ALA A 373 -18.26 -6.26 -10.40
N SER A 374 -17.85 -5.37 -11.31
CA SER A 374 -18.74 -4.41 -11.97
C SER A 374 -19.75 -5.09 -12.90
N LEU A 375 -19.34 -6.15 -13.60
CA LEU A 375 -20.26 -6.95 -14.44
C LEU A 375 -21.27 -7.73 -13.59
N PHE A 376 -20.84 -8.27 -12.46
CA PHE A 376 -21.73 -8.90 -11.49
C PHE A 376 -22.74 -7.90 -10.90
N ALA A 377 -22.27 -6.74 -10.46
CA ALA A 377 -23.11 -5.69 -9.86
C ALA A 377 -23.95 -4.91 -10.88
N LYS A 378 -23.60 -5.01 -12.17
CA LYS A 378 -24.14 -4.21 -13.29
C LYS A 378 -24.05 -2.70 -13.05
N GLN A 379 -23.00 -2.25 -12.36
CA GLN A 379 -22.75 -0.85 -12.04
C GLN A 379 -21.27 -0.61 -11.74
N SER A 380 -20.85 0.66 -11.74
CA SER A 380 -19.50 1.05 -11.30
C SER A 380 -19.37 0.99 -9.78
N LEU A 381 -18.21 0.54 -9.31
CA LEU A 381 -17.91 0.29 -7.92
C LEU A 381 -16.75 1.17 -7.42
N SER A 382 -16.79 1.54 -6.14
CA SER A 382 -15.66 2.12 -5.44
C SER A 382 -14.79 1.03 -4.82
N THR A 383 -13.48 1.23 -4.80
CA THR A 383 -12.56 0.36 -4.07
C THR A 383 -12.71 0.60 -2.58
N LEU A 384 -12.90 -0.46 -1.81
CA LEU A 384 -12.94 -0.39 -0.36
C LEU A 384 -11.60 -0.83 0.23
N ALA A 385 -11.09 -1.97 -0.24
CA ALA A 385 -9.81 -2.50 0.24
C ALA A 385 -9.14 -3.42 -0.79
N VAL A 386 -7.82 -3.54 -0.65
CA VAL A 386 -7.01 -4.61 -1.24
C VAL A 386 -6.51 -5.44 -0.08
N ASP A 387 -6.76 -6.74 -0.10
CA ASP A 387 -6.35 -7.60 1.00
C ASP A 387 -4.85 -7.93 0.96
N ASP A 388 -4.35 -8.64 1.96
CA ASP A 388 -2.94 -9.05 2.04
C ASP A 388 -2.49 -9.79 0.76
N ILE A 389 -1.38 -9.33 0.18
CA ILE A 389 -0.77 -9.89 -1.03
C ILE A 389 0.56 -10.52 -0.65
N MET A 390 0.72 -11.80 -0.98
CA MET A 390 2.01 -12.51 -0.86
C MET A 390 2.54 -12.86 -2.25
N PHE A 391 3.71 -12.33 -2.62
CA PHE A 391 4.40 -12.67 -3.87
C PHE A 391 5.19 -13.96 -3.72
N GLN A 392 4.60 -15.07 -4.17
CA GLN A 392 5.17 -16.40 -3.95
C GLN A 392 6.36 -16.69 -4.86
N ARG A 393 6.30 -16.20 -6.10
CA ARG A 393 7.32 -16.48 -7.13
C ARG A 393 7.56 -15.27 -8.03
N PRO A 394 8.82 -15.03 -8.45
CA PRO A 394 9.12 -14.04 -9.48
C PRO A 394 8.53 -14.48 -10.83
N VAL A 395 8.23 -13.51 -11.68
CA VAL A 395 7.70 -13.74 -13.04
C VAL A 395 8.75 -13.32 -14.06
N GLU A 396 9.05 -14.20 -15.00
CA GLU A 396 10.07 -13.99 -16.02
C GLU A 396 9.52 -13.22 -17.23
N ILE A 397 10.39 -12.46 -17.89
CA ILE A 397 10.08 -11.87 -19.19
C ILE A 397 9.96 -13.01 -20.21
N GLY A 398 8.99 -12.90 -21.11
CA GLY A 398 8.68 -13.90 -22.12
C GLY A 398 7.70 -14.98 -21.66
N SER A 399 7.40 -15.07 -20.35
CA SER A 399 6.35 -15.97 -19.86
C SER A 399 4.94 -15.45 -20.19
N LEU A 400 3.95 -16.34 -20.11
CA LEU A 400 2.53 -16.01 -20.23
C LEU A 400 1.92 -15.89 -18.83
N LEU A 401 1.38 -14.72 -18.50
CA LEU A 401 0.63 -14.48 -17.27
C LEU A 401 -0.87 -14.67 -17.52
N PHE A 402 -1.44 -15.72 -16.94
CA PHE A 402 -2.87 -15.96 -16.91
C PHE A 402 -3.47 -15.42 -15.62
N LEU A 403 -4.50 -14.60 -15.75
CA LEU A 403 -5.27 -14.09 -14.62
C LEU A 403 -6.70 -14.62 -14.73
N SER A 404 -7.22 -15.19 -13.64
CA SER A 404 -8.60 -15.66 -13.54
C SER A 404 -9.27 -15.00 -12.33
N ALA A 405 -10.25 -14.14 -12.56
CA ALA A 405 -11.01 -13.45 -11.53
C ALA A 405 -12.40 -14.06 -11.36
N MET A 406 -12.89 -14.12 -10.12
CA MET A 406 -14.21 -14.65 -9.76
C MET A 406 -14.74 -13.89 -8.54
N VAL A 407 -16.04 -13.59 -8.52
CA VAL A 407 -16.70 -13.08 -7.31
C VAL A 407 -16.82 -14.24 -6.33
N VAL A 408 -16.18 -14.12 -5.16
CA VAL A 408 -16.11 -15.20 -4.17
C VAL A 408 -17.07 -15.01 -3.01
N TYR A 409 -17.35 -13.76 -2.65
CA TYR A 409 -18.22 -13.46 -1.52
C TYR A 409 -18.92 -12.11 -1.72
N VAL A 410 -20.15 -12.03 -1.24
CA VAL A 410 -21.00 -10.84 -1.31
C VAL A 410 -21.69 -10.68 0.04
N GLU A 411 -21.59 -9.50 0.62
CA GLU A 411 -22.26 -9.13 1.87
C GLU A 411 -22.74 -7.68 1.78
N ASP A 412 -24.04 -7.45 2.00
CA ASP A 412 -24.69 -6.15 1.86
C ASP A 412 -24.41 -5.48 0.50
N ASN A 413 -23.59 -4.43 0.52
CA ASN A 413 -23.15 -3.65 -0.64
C ASN A 413 -21.68 -3.90 -1.01
N LYS A 414 -21.03 -4.88 -0.37
CA LYS A 414 -19.63 -5.24 -0.56
C LYS A 414 -19.53 -6.47 -1.44
N ILE A 415 -18.59 -6.43 -2.37
CA ILE A 415 -18.29 -7.53 -3.30
C ILE A 415 -16.82 -7.83 -3.17
N GLN A 416 -16.49 -9.07 -2.85
CA GLN A 416 -15.12 -9.51 -2.85
C GLN A 416 -14.84 -10.37 -4.08
N THR A 417 -13.77 -10.01 -4.78
CA THR A 417 -13.30 -10.69 -5.98
C THR A 417 -11.93 -11.27 -5.75
N ARG A 418 -11.79 -12.56 -6.03
CA ARG A 418 -10.53 -13.28 -5.99
C ARG A 418 -9.93 -13.34 -7.38
N VAL A 419 -8.64 -13.05 -7.52
CA VAL A 419 -7.87 -13.21 -8.76
C VAL A 419 -6.74 -14.20 -8.54
N HIS A 420 -6.74 -15.28 -9.28
CA HIS A 420 -5.65 -16.25 -9.33
C HIS A 420 -4.72 -15.92 -10.49
N ALA A 421 -3.42 -15.75 -10.19
CA ALA A 421 -2.39 -15.46 -11.16
C ALA A 421 -1.47 -16.67 -11.35
N GLU A 422 -1.41 -17.16 -12.58
CA GLU A 422 -0.59 -18.29 -13.00
C GLU A 422 0.35 -17.86 -14.11
N VAL A 423 1.59 -18.32 -14.04
CA VAL A 423 2.59 -18.08 -15.08
C VAL A 423 2.92 -19.38 -15.79
N VAL A 424 3.02 -19.31 -17.10
CA VAL A 424 3.38 -20.42 -17.99
C VAL A 424 4.62 -20.06 -18.79
N ASP A 425 5.63 -20.91 -18.69
CA ASP A 425 6.81 -20.82 -19.54
C ASP A 425 6.51 -21.43 -20.92
N ILE A 426 6.82 -20.71 -22.00
CA ILE A 426 6.44 -21.10 -23.37
C ILE A 426 7.26 -22.30 -23.85
N HIS A 427 8.51 -22.45 -23.39
CA HIS A 427 9.41 -23.50 -23.86
C HIS A 427 9.20 -24.81 -23.11
N THR A 428 8.91 -24.73 -21.81
CA THR A 428 8.77 -25.90 -20.94
C THR A 428 7.32 -26.27 -20.67
N THR A 429 6.36 -25.37 -20.96
CA THR A 429 4.93 -25.49 -20.63
C THR A 429 4.63 -25.63 -19.13
N ASN A 430 5.63 -25.41 -18.28
CA ASN A 430 5.48 -25.49 -16.83
C ASN A 430 4.59 -24.36 -16.33
N ARG A 431 3.63 -24.74 -15.48
CA ARG A 431 2.63 -23.87 -14.88
C ARG A 431 2.95 -23.63 -13.41
N ALA A 432 2.88 -22.39 -12.97
CA ALA A 432 3.13 -22.03 -11.58
C ALA A 432 2.20 -20.92 -11.11
N THR A 433 1.49 -21.14 -10.00
CA THR A 433 0.84 -20.04 -9.27
C THR A 433 1.90 -19.06 -8.76
N THR A 434 1.64 -17.77 -8.96
CA THR A 434 2.52 -16.67 -8.52
C THR A 434 1.89 -15.90 -7.38
N ASN A 435 0.60 -15.59 -7.52
CA ASN A 435 -0.15 -14.79 -6.56
C ASN A 435 -1.62 -15.19 -6.56
N ILE A 436 -2.27 -14.94 -5.42
CA ILE A 436 -3.71 -14.86 -5.29
C ILE A 436 -3.98 -13.47 -4.72
N PHE A 437 -4.92 -12.75 -5.30
CA PHE A 437 -5.31 -11.41 -4.87
C PHE A 437 -6.78 -11.41 -4.44
N TYR A 438 -7.11 -10.70 -3.37
CA TYR A 438 -8.48 -10.41 -3.00
C TYR A 438 -8.68 -8.90 -3.04
N PHE A 439 -9.73 -8.48 -3.75
CA PHE A 439 -10.11 -7.08 -3.87
C PHE A 439 -11.53 -6.92 -3.39
N ILE A 440 -11.76 -5.93 -2.53
CA ILE A 440 -13.06 -5.63 -1.95
C ILE A 440 -13.56 -4.32 -2.55
N PHE A 441 -14.73 -4.39 -3.17
CA PHE A 441 -15.41 -3.28 -3.81
C PHE A 441 -16.74 -3.00 -3.12
N LYS A 442 -17.24 -1.77 -3.27
CA LYS A 442 -18.50 -1.33 -2.70
C LYS A 442 -19.36 -0.67 -3.78
N THR A 443 -20.67 -0.92 -3.77
CA THR A 443 -21.60 -0.22 -4.65
C THR A 443 -21.80 1.23 -4.21
N LYS A 444 -22.10 2.12 -5.17
CA LYS A 444 -22.40 3.53 -4.86
C LYS A 444 -23.78 3.68 -4.22
N ASN A 445 -24.74 2.88 -4.68
CA ASN A 445 -26.13 2.94 -4.22
C ASN A 445 -26.43 1.78 -3.27
N ASN A 446 -26.76 2.10 -2.01
CA ASN A 446 -27.18 1.11 -1.02
C ASN A 446 -28.60 0.56 -1.28
N THR A 447 -29.32 1.11 -2.25
CA THR A 447 -30.71 0.74 -2.56
C THR A 447 -30.82 -0.45 -3.51
N GLN A 448 -29.76 -0.77 -4.26
CA GLN A 448 -29.77 -1.91 -5.17
C GLN A 448 -29.24 -3.14 -4.43
N GLN A 449 -30.12 -4.10 -4.18
CA GLN A 449 -29.73 -5.38 -3.60
C GLN A 449 -28.83 -6.12 -4.60
N LEU A 450 -27.61 -6.44 -4.16
CA LEU A 450 -26.70 -7.27 -4.92
C LEU A 450 -27.27 -8.69 -5.04
N GLY A 451 -26.98 -9.34 -6.16
CA GLY A 451 -27.34 -10.75 -6.31
C GLY A 451 -26.58 -11.61 -5.31
N ASN A 452 -27.15 -12.76 -4.94
CA ASN A 452 -26.44 -13.75 -4.14
C ASN A 452 -25.48 -14.54 -5.03
N ILE A 453 -24.29 -14.85 -4.52
CA ILE A 453 -23.37 -15.76 -5.18
C ILE A 453 -23.45 -17.15 -4.53
N VAL A 454 -23.55 -18.19 -5.36
CA VAL A 454 -23.76 -19.55 -4.88
C VAL A 454 -22.65 -20.48 -5.36
N PRO A 455 -21.94 -21.18 -4.47
CA PRO A 455 -20.97 -22.20 -4.85
C PRO A 455 -21.68 -23.45 -5.39
N LYS A 456 -21.22 -23.95 -6.53
CA LYS A 456 -21.70 -25.18 -7.15
C LYS A 456 -20.86 -26.37 -6.71
N THR A 457 -19.54 -26.20 -6.63
CA THR A 457 -18.58 -27.25 -6.25
C THR A 457 -18.03 -27.07 -4.84
N TYR A 458 -17.43 -28.13 -4.28
CA TYR A 458 -16.72 -28.03 -3.00
C TYR A 458 -15.57 -27.02 -3.06
N ALA A 459 -14.84 -26.97 -4.17
CA ALA A 459 -13.77 -25.99 -4.36
C ALA A 459 -14.29 -24.54 -4.32
N GLU A 460 -15.45 -24.27 -4.93
CA GLU A 460 -16.11 -22.97 -4.83
C GLU A 460 -16.63 -22.69 -3.41
N ALA A 461 -17.13 -23.70 -2.70
CA ALA A 461 -17.52 -23.54 -1.31
C ALA A 461 -16.33 -23.17 -0.42
N MET A 462 -15.15 -23.73 -0.67
CA MET A 462 -13.92 -23.32 0.02
C MET A 462 -13.56 -21.87 -0.33
N MET A 463 -13.63 -21.47 -1.60
CA MET A 463 -13.39 -20.08 -2.00
C MET A 463 -14.39 -19.09 -1.39
N TYR A 464 -15.65 -19.51 -1.21
CA TYR A 464 -16.68 -18.70 -0.55
C TYR A 464 -16.36 -18.47 0.93
N ILE A 465 -15.98 -19.52 1.67
CA ILE A 465 -15.58 -19.39 3.07
C ILE A 465 -14.29 -18.59 3.21
N ASP A 466 -13.30 -18.85 2.35
CA ASP A 466 -12.06 -18.08 2.29
C ASP A 466 -12.37 -16.59 2.08
N GLY A 467 -13.27 -16.28 1.15
CA GLY A 467 -13.70 -14.92 0.90
C GLY A 467 -14.39 -14.28 2.11
N LYS A 468 -15.27 -15.02 2.79
CA LYS A 468 -15.88 -14.56 4.03
C LYS A 468 -14.83 -14.23 5.11
N ARG A 469 -13.80 -15.06 5.28
CA ARG A 469 -12.71 -14.82 6.24
C ARG A 469 -11.89 -13.57 5.90
N HIS A 470 -11.78 -13.23 4.63
CA HIS A 470 -11.03 -12.07 4.15
C HIS A 470 -11.84 -10.76 4.19
N LEU A 471 -13.18 -10.83 4.18
CA LEU A 471 -14.03 -9.64 4.27
C LEU A 471 -14.10 -9.07 5.70
N HIS A 472 -14.09 -9.94 6.71
CA HIS A 472 -14.12 -9.61 8.14
C HIS A 472 -12.71 -9.62 8.74
#